data_AF-A0A392RHA9-F1
#
_entry.id   AF-A0A392RHA9-F1
#
_cell.length_a   1.000
_cell.length_b   1.000
_cell.length_c   1.000
_cell.angle_alpha   90.00
_cell.angle_beta   90.00
_cell.angle_gamma   90.00
#
_symmetry.space_group_name_H-M   'P 1'
#
loop_
_entity.id
_entity.type
_entity.pdbx_description
1 polymer ?
#
loop_
_entity_poly.entity_id
_entity_poly.type
_entity_poly.pdbx_seq_one_letter_code
_entity_poly.pdbx_strand_id
1 'polypeptide(L)' 'VDAVVYLVDAYDKERFAESKKELDALLSDESLANVPFLVLGNKIDIPYAASEEELRY' A
#
# COMPACT_ATOMS: atom_id res chain seq x y z
N VAL A 1 -5.59 -17.75 2.47
CA VAL A 1 -5.24 -16.66 1.53
C VAL A 1 -3.83 -16.93 1.08
N ASP A 2 -3.60 -17.04 -0.23
CA ASP A 2 -2.28 -17.41 -0.76
C ASP A 2 -1.36 -16.20 -0.96
N ALA A 3 -1.93 -15.01 -1.15
CA ALA A 3 -1.23 -13.72 -1.22
C ALA A 3 -2.22 -12.57 -0.98
N VAL A 4 -1.73 -11.42 -0.51
CA VAL A 4 -2.48 -10.17 -0.42
C VAL A 4 -1.93 -9.18 -1.43
N VAL A 5 -2.82 -8.58 -2.24
CA VAL A 5 -2.47 -7.44 -3.10
C VAL A 5 -3.08 -6.19 -2.47
N TYR A 6 -2.22 -5.26 -2.07
CA TYR A 6 -2.60 -4.01 -1.42
C TYR A 6 -2.40 -2.84 -2.38
N LEU A 7 -3.47 -2.16 -2.75
CA LEU A 7 -3.41 -1.04 -3.70
C LEU A 7 -3.40 0.29 -2.95
N VAL A 8 -2.42 1.14 -3.28
CA VAL A 8 -2.31 2.52 -2.79
C VAL A 8 -2.64 3.46 -3.95
N ASP A 9 -3.51 4.43 -3.75
CA ASP A 9 -3.76 5.48 -4.75
C ASP A 9 -2.59 6.46 -4.76
N ALA A 10 -1.70 6.38 -5.76
CA ALA A 10 -0.49 7.20 -5.82
C ALA A 10 -0.79 8.71 -5.92
N TYR A 11 -1.98 9.11 -6.36
CA TYR A 11 -2.36 10.51 -6.43
C TYR A 11 -2.82 11.08 -5.08
N ASP A 12 -3.41 10.25 -4.22
CA ASP A 12 -4.02 10.68 -2.95
C ASP A 12 -3.03 10.64 -1.77
N LYS A 13 -2.02 11.52 -1.84
CA LYS A 13 -0.93 11.59 -0.85
C LYS A 13 -1.40 11.92 0.57
N GLU A 14 -2.52 12.63 0.73
CA GLU A 14 -3.07 12.99 2.05
C GLU A 14 -3.52 11.75 2.84
N ARG A 15 -3.88 10.68 2.13
CA ARG A 15 -4.34 9.42 2.72
C ARG A 15 -3.25 8.38 2.91
N PHE A 16 -1.99 8.69 2.60
CA PHE A 16 -0.88 7.74 2.79
C PHE A 16 -0.72 7.32 4.25
N ALA A 17 -0.89 8.26 5.19
CA ALA A 17 -0.81 7.94 6.62
C ALA A 17 -1.94 6.98 7.06
N GLU A 18 -3.15 7.17 6.53
CA GLU A 18 -4.30 6.28 6.76
C GLU A 18 -4.02 4.90 6.16
N SER A 19 -3.62 4.85 4.88
CA SER A 19 -3.32 3.60 4.17
C SER A 19 -2.19 2.82 4.84
N LYS A 20 -1.12 3.49 5.27
CA LYS A 20 -0.04 2.87 6.03
C LYS A 20 -0.52 2.22 7.33
N LYS A 21 -1.36 2.92 8.09
CA LYS A 21 -1.90 2.39 9.35
C LYS A 21 -2.72 1.12 9.13
N GLU A 22 -3.52 1.08 8.08
CA GLU A 22 -4.29 -0.12 7.72
C GLU A 22 -3.36 -1.26 7.26
N LEU A 23 -2.34 -0.97 6.46
CA LEU A 23 -1.34 -1.96 6.06
C LEU A 23 -0.58 -2.52 7.27
N ASP A 24 -0.17 -1.68 8.21
CA ASP A 24 0.50 -2.08 9.45
C ASP A 24 -0.41 -2.98 10.31
N ALA A 25 -1.71 -2.70 10.35
CA ALA A 25 -2.70 -3.54 11.04
C ALA A 25 -2.82 -4.91 10.38
N LEU A 26 -2.85 -4.98 9.04
CA LEU A 26 -2.86 -6.24 8.28
C LEU A 26 -1.57 -7.04 8.48
N LEU A 27 -0.41 -6.38 8.50
CA LEU A 27 0.88 -7.03 8.72
C LEU A 27 1.04 -7.55 10.16
N SER A 28 0.30 -6.97 11.11
CA SER A 28 0.29 -7.40 12.52
C SER A 28 -0.70 -8.54 12.79
N ASP A 29 -1.54 -8.90 11.82
CA ASP A 29 -2.49 -10.01 11.96
C ASP A 29 -1.75 -11.35 11.85
N GLU A 30 -1.80 -12.17 12.91
CA GLU A 30 -1.15 -13.49 12.95
C GLU A 30 -1.65 -14.43 11.84
N SER A 31 -2.89 -14.26 11.37
CA SER A 31 -3.44 -15.06 10.27
C SER A 31 -2.79 -14.75 8.91
N LEU A 32 -2.12 -13.59 8.79
CA LEU A 32 -1.45 -13.12 7.58
C LEU A 32 0.09 -13.17 7.69
N ALA A 33 0.63 -13.63 8.82
CA ALA A 33 2.08 -13.59 9.11
C ALA A 33 2.97 -14.27 8.06
N ASN A 34 2.47 -15.29 7.36
CA ASN A 34 3.21 -16.01 6.32
C ASN A 34 2.66 -15.74 4.90
N VAL A 35 1.67 -14.85 4.78
CA VAL A 35 1.04 -14.53 3.50
C VAL A 35 1.88 -13.44 2.83
N PRO A 36 2.35 -13.63 1.59
CA PRO A 36 3.11 -12.60 0.89
C PRO A 36 2.22 -11.40 0.54
N PHE A 37 2.76 -10.19 0.69
CA PHE A 37 2.11 -8.95 0.33
C PHE A 37 2.75 -8.35 -0.92
N LEU A 38 1.92 -7.96 -1.88
CA LEU A 38 2.29 -7.15 -3.03
C LEU A 38 1.62 -5.78 -2.89
N VAL A 39 2.42 -4.73 -2.70
CA VAL A 39 1.92 -3.35 -2.64
C VAL A 39 2.05 -2.72 -4.03
N LEU A 40 0.95 -2.17 -4.55
CA LEU A 40 0.89 -1.54 -5.88
C LEU A 40 0.44 -0.09 -5.78
N GLY A 41 1.26 0.82 -6.28
CA GLY A 41 0.85 2.21 -6.54
C GLY A 41 -0.05 2.27 -7.78
N ASN A 42 -1.31 2.63 -7.60
CA ASN A 42 -2.31 2.79 -8.64
C ASN A 42 -2.45 4.28 -9.04
N LYS A 43 -3.06 4.57 -10.20
CA LYS A 43 -3.28 5.92 -10.75
C LYS A 43 -2.01 6.71 -11.09
N ILE A 44 -0.95 6.01 -11.47
CA ILE A 44 0.34 6.60 -11.89
C ILE A 44 0.25 7.43 -13.19
N ASP A 45 -0.87 7.33 -13.92
CA ASP A 45 -1.18 8.11 -15.11
C ASP A 45 -1.49 9.58 -14.79
N ILE A 46 -1.82 9.90 -13.54
CA ILE A 46 -2.20 11.26 -13.12
C ILE A 46 -0.94 12.10 -12.86
N PRO A 47 -0.87 13.34 -13.40
CA PRO A 47 0.21 14.26 -13.06
C PRO A 47 0.31 14.46 -11.54
N TYR A 48 1.54 14.53 -11.03
CA TYR A 48 1.85 14.66 -9.60
C TYR A 48 1.56 13.43 -8.73
N ALA A 49 1.15 12.30 -9.32
CA ALA A 49 1.12 11.02 -8.63
C ALA A 49 2.50 10.71 -8.00
N ALA A 50 2.47 10.09 -6.84
CA ALA A 50 3.66 9.66 -6.11
C ALA A 50 4.47 8.69 -6.97
N SER A 51 5.78 8.90 -6.97
CA SER A 51 6.75 7.95 -7.47
C SER A 51 6.80 6.70 -6.58
N GLU A 52 7.36 5.61 -7.10
CA GLU A 52 7.59 4.39 -6.30
C GLU A 52 8.44 4.69 -5.05
N GLU A 53 9.41 5.59 -5.17
CA GLU A 53 10.27 5.98 -4.05
C GLU A 53 9.45 6.68 -2.95
N GLU A 54 8.55 7.60 -3.32
CA GLU A 54 7.63 8.24 -2.37
C GLU A 54 6.65 7.27 -1.72
N LEU A 55 6.26 6.19 -2.41
CA LEU A 55 5.37 5.16 -1.85
C LEU A 55 6.09 4.18 -0.92
N ARG A 56 7.42 4.09 -0.99
CA ARG A 56 8.21 3.15 -0.17
C ARG A 56 8.48 3.67 1.25
N TYR A 57 8.41 4.98 1.48
CA TYR A 57 8.79 5.65 2.73
C TYR A 57 7.57 6.25 3.46
#